data_AF-A0A519VVF4-F1
#
_entry.id   AF-A0A519VVF4-F1
#
_cell.length_a   1.000
_cell.length_b   1.000
_cell.length_c   1.000
_cell.angle_alpha   90.00
_cell.angle_beta   90.00
_cell.angle_gamma   90.00
#
_symmetry.space_group_name_H-M   'P 1'
#
loop_
_entity.id
_entity.type
_entity.pdbx_description
1 polymer ?
#
loop_
_entity_poly.entity_id
_entity_poly.type
_entity_poly.pdbx_seq_one_letter_code
_entity_poly.pdbx_strand_id
1 'polypeptide(L)'
;LQIHSVEARHASHLRQMVAANVTGASGLKPWISLGAGGISNDTGVPQVNAVYDRENTTSQLNVPITGIATGVTAAAAAESFDEFLTRAEVINIANLFIKTGFKLS
;
A
#
# COMPACT_ATOMS: atom_id res chain seq x y z
N LEU A 1 8.92 5.70 -19.36
CA LEU A 1 8.26 5.36 -18.07
C LEU A 1 8.24 3.85 -17.96
N GLN A 2 8.70 3.28 -16.85
CA GLN A 2 8.60 1.85 -16.58
C GLN A 2 7.19 1.51 -16.09
N ILE A 3 6.81 0.23 -16.13
CA ILE A 3 5.45 -0.21 -15.79
C ILE A 3 5.00 0.23 -14.39
N HIS A 4 5.86 0.10 -13.38
CA HIS A 4 5.55 0.52 -12.00
C HIS A 4 5.22 2.02 -11.89
N SER A 5 5.90 2.87 -12.67
CA SER A 5 5.60 4.31 -12.67
C SER A 5 4.24 4.66 -13.29
N VAL A 6 3.72 3.79 -14.16
CA VAL A 6 2.38 3.93 -14.73
C VAL A 6 1.34 3.41 -13.74
N GLU A 7 1.58 2.24 -13.14
CA GLU A 7 0.72 1.63 -12.14
C GLU A 7 0.54 2.55 -10.92
N ALA A 8 1.63 3.13 -10.41
CA ALA A 8 1.58 4.10 -9.32
C ALA A 8 0.76 5.35 -9.66
N ARG A 9 0.84 5.87 -10.90
CA ARG A 9 0.05 7.03 -11.34
C ARG A 9 -1.44 6.69 -11.44
N HIS A 10 -1.77 5.52 -11.95
CA HIS A 10 -3.16 5.05 -12.02
C HIS A 10 -3.75 4.84 -10.62
N ALA A 11 -3.02 4.18 -9.73
CA ALA A 11 -3.42 3.99 -8.34
C ALA A 11 -3.62 5.35 -7.63
N SER A 12 -2.70 6.29 -7.82
CA SER A 12 -2.80 7.63 -7.26
C SER A 12 -4.03 8.39 -7.74
N HIS A 13 -4.34 8.30 -9.03
CA HIS A 13 -5.51 8.96 -9.57
C HIS A 13 -6.81 8.40 -9.00
N LEU A 14 -6.93 7.06 -8.89
CA LEU A 14 -8.09 6.42 -8.27
C LEU A 14 -8.26 6.84 -6.81
N ARG A 15 -7.17 6.92 -6.03
CA ARG A 15 -7.24 7.37 -4.63
C ARG A 15 -7.70 8.82 -4.51
N GLN A 16 -7.25 9.71 -5.40
CA GLN A 16 -7.75 11.10 -5.46
C GLN A 16 -9.24 11.15 -5.80
N MET A 17 -9.72 10.33 -6.74
CA MET A 17 -11.14 10.23 -7.05
C MET A 17 -11.95 9.74 -5.84
N VAL A 18 -11.46 8.73 -5.11
CA VAL A 18 -12.11 8.24 -3.88
C VAL A 18 -12.15 9.33 -2.82
N ALA A 19 -11.03 10.01 -2.56
CA ALA A 19 -10.96 11.09 -1.57
C ALA A 19 -11.94 12.23 -1.87
N ALA A 20 -12.14 12.56 -3.16
CA ALA A 20 -13.04 13.63 -3.58
C ALA A 20 -14.53 13.23 -3.56
N ASN A 21 -14.86 11.95 -3.77
CA ASN A 21 -16.23 11.53 -4.07
C ASN A 21 -16.84 10.56 -3.04
N VAL A 22 -16.06 9.95 -2.16
CA VAL A 22 -16.55 9.00 -1.15
C VAL A 22 -16.59 9.66 0.22
N THR A 23 -17.79 9.74 0.80
CA THR A 23 -18.01 10.28 2.14
C THR A 23 -17.13 9.54 3.16
N GLY A 24 -16.37 10.30 3.95
CA GLY A 24 -15.46 9.76 4.97
C GLY A 24 -14.05 9.40 4.47
N ALA A 25 -13.77 9.54 3.17
CA ALA A 25 -12.47 9.18 2.58
C ALA A 25 -11.57 10.38 2.24
N SER A 26 -11.97 11.61 2.59
CA SER A 26 -11.25 12.85 2.23
C SER A 26 -9.82 12.94 2.79
N GLY A 27 -9.49 12.14 3.80
CA GLY A 27 -8.14 12.04 4.37
C GLY A 27 -7.17 11.14 3.58
N LEU A 28 -7.63 10.42 2.55
CA LEU A 28 -6.78 9.52 1.78
C LEU A 28 -5.72 10.31 1.00
N LYS A 29 -4.45 9.96 1.24
CA LYS A 29 -3.34 10.43 0.41
C LYS A 29 -3.38 9.76 -0.96
N PRO A 30 -2.78 10.38 -2.01
CA PRO A 30 -2.68 9.76 -3.33
C PRO A 30 -1.79 8.49 -3.34
N TRP A 31 -1.00 8.26 -2.30
CA TRP A 31 -0.17 7.07 -2.13
C TRP A 31 -0.46 6.44 -0.77
N ILE A 32 0.05 5.23 -0.55
CA ILE A 32 -0.01 4.55 0.75
C ILE A 32 1.05 5.15 1.67
N SER A 33 0.69 5.41 2.91
CA SER A 33 1.54 6.07 3.90
C SER A 33 1.57 5.25 5.18
N LEU A 34 2.63 5.41 5.97
CA LEU A 34 2.66 4.85 7.31
C LEU A 34 1.65 5.61 8.19
N GLY A 35 0.44 5.06 8.30
CA GLY A 35 -0.69 5.65 9.01
C GLY A 35 -0.51 5.67 10.53
N ALA A 36 -1.56 6.09 11.23
CA ALA A 36 -1.55 6.15 12.69
C ALA A 36 -1.24 4.76 13.29
N GLY A 37 -0.31 4.72 14.25
CA GLY A 37 0.12 3.46 14.88
C GLY A 37 0.99 2.55 14.01
N GLY A 38 1.50 3.01 12.86
CA GLY A 38 2.37 2.22 11.99
C GLY A 38 1.63 1.25 11.06
N ILE A 39 0.34 1.49 10.83
CA ILE A 39 -0.53 0.67 9.99
C ILE A 39 -0.73 1.37 8.64
N SER A 40 -0.39 0.69 7.54
CA SER A 40 -0.50 1.26 6.19
C SER A 40 -1.90 1.18 5.58
N ASN A 41 -2.77 0.29 6.06
CA ASN A 41 -4.17 0.27 5.62
C ASN A 41 -4.93 1.48 6.18
N ASP A 42 -5.12 2.48 5.33
CA ASP A 42 -5.80 3.74 5.63
C ASP A 42 -7.25 3.80 5.14
N THR A 43 -7.80 2.67 4.68
CA THR A 43 -9.17 2.59 4.15
C THR A 43 -10.25 2.49 5.23
N GLY A 44 -9.87 2.09 6.45
CA GLY A 44 -10.82 1.75 7.51
C GLY A 44 -11.57 0.42 7.29
N VAL A 45 -11.16 -0.40 6.31
CA VAL A 45 -11.77 -1.70 6.00
C VAL A 45 -10.79 -2.84 6.36
N PRO A 46 -10.97 -3.54 7.49
CA PRO A 46 -10.03 -4.58 7.93
C PRO A 46 -9.93 -5.78 6.98
N GLN A 47 -10.99 -6.06 6.22
CA GLN A 47 -11.07 -7.19 5.29
C GLN A 47 -10.05 -7.08 4.14
N VAL A 48 -9.53 -5.87 3.87
CA VAL A 48 -8.52 -5.64 2.82
C VAL A 48 -7.11 -5.45 3.37
N ASN A 49 -6.86 -5.75 4.66
CA ASN A 49 -5.53 -5.59 5.27
C ASN A 49 -4.41 -6.26 4.44
N ALA A 50 -4.67 -7.45 3.90
CA ALA A 50 -3.68 -8.19 3.11
C ALA A 50 -3.20 -7.44 1.85
N VAL A 51 -3.99 -6.49 1.33
CA VAL A 51 -3.57 -5.63 0.19
C VAL A 51 -2.42 -4.70 0.58
N TYR A 52 -2.28 -4.41 1.87
CA TYR A 52 -1.30 -3.48 2.44
C TYR A 52 -0.17 -4.23 3.16
N ASP A 53 -0.05 -5.54 2.96
CA ASP A 53 1.02 -6.31 3.57
C ASP A 53 2.37 -5.77 3.07
N ARG A 54 3.31 -5.59 4.02
CA ARG A 54 4.69 -5.10 3.79
C ARG A 54 4.82 -3.61 3.41
N GLU A 55 3.73 -2.89 3.20
CA GLU A 55 3.71 -1.43 2.95
C GLU A 55 4.28 -0.57 4.10
N ASN A 56 4.54 -1.16 5.27
CA ASN A 56 5.13 -0.47 6.43
C ASN A 56 6.64 -0.76 6.60
N THR A 57 7.25 -1.42 5.61
CA THR A 57 8.67 -1.78 5.65
C THR A 57 9.54 -0.53 5.59
N THR A 58 10.52 -0.45 6.48
CA THR A 58 11.45 0.70 6.55
C THR A 58 12.91 0.27 6.40
N SER A 59 13.13 -0.86 5.74
CA SER A 59 14.45 -1.41 5.45
C SER A 59 14.50 -2.01 4.04
N GLN A 60 15.67 -1.94 3.40
CA GLN A 60 15.93 -2.51 2.08
C GLN A 60 17.14 -3.44 2.18
N LEU A 61 17.00 -4.71 1.77
CA LEU A 61 18.06 -5.72 1.90
C LEU A 61 18.67 -5.80 3.33
N ASN A 62 17.82 -5.71 4.35
CA ASN A 62 18.20 -5.65 5.77
C ASN A 62 18.93 -4.37 6.22
N VAL A 63 19.04 -3.35 5.36
CA VAL A 63 19.56 -2.04 5.73
C VAL A 63 18.39 -1.14 6.13
N PRO A 64 18.32 -0.66 7.39
CA PRO A 64 17.35 0.34 7.78
C PRO A 64 17.54 1.61 6.96
N ILE A 65 16.48 2.09 6.32
CA ILE A 65 16.50 3.32 5.53
C ILE A 65 16.03 4.54 6.35
N THR A 66 15.51 4.34 7.56
CA THR A 66 15.25 5.44 8.49
C THR A 66 16.56 6.09 8.92
N GLY A 67 16.61 7.43 8.91
CA GLY A 67 17.78 8.17 9.39
C GLY A 67 19.04 8.10 8.52
N ILE A 68 18.97 7.55 7.29
CA ILE A 68 20.10 7.55 6.34
C ILE A 68 20.52 8.96 5.91
N ALA A 69 19.61 9.93 6.03
CA ALA A 69 19.87 11.35 5.90
C ALA A 69 18.92 12.13 6.79
N THR A 70 19.29 13.38 7.09
CA THR A 70 18.41 14.30 7.82
C THR A 70 17.07 14.44 7.09
N GLY A 71 15.97 14.18 7.80
CA GLY A 71 14.61 14.29 7.25
C GLY A 71 14.01 12.99 6.71
N VAL A 72 14.77 11.89 6.65
CA VAL A 72 14.22 10.56 6.28
C VAL A 72 13.50 9.95 7.48
N THR A 73 12.20 10.26 7.59
CA THR A 73 11.30 9.72 8.60
C THR A 73 10.89 8.29 8.28
N ALA A 74 10.30 7.57 9.24
CA ALA A 74 9.75 6.23 9.00
C ALA A 74 8.67 6.21 7.92
N ALA A 75 7.82 7.25 7.88
CA ALA A 75 6.82 7.40 6.81
C ALA A 75 7.48 7.62 5.44
N ALA A 76 8.45 8.54 5.35
CA ALA A 76 9.18 8.76 4.10
C ALA A 76 9.91 7.50 3.62
N ALA A 77 10.50 6.74 4.55
CA ALA A 77 11.14 5.46 4.25
C ALA A 77 10.14 4.45 3.66
N ALA A 78 9.01 4.20 4.33
CA ALA A 78 8.00 3.25 3.89
C ALA A 78 7.34 3.65 2.56
N GLU A 79 7.11 4.94 2.35
CA GLU A 79 6.45 5.48 1.15
C GLU A 79 7.32 5.44 -0.12
N SER A 80 8.60 5.12 0.00
CA SER A 80 9.57 5.24 -1.11
C SER A 80 9.63 4.01 -2.02
N PHE A 81 9.14 2.86 -1.57
CA PHE A 81 9.31 1.57 -2.26
C PHE A 81 8.00 0.79 -2.27
N ASP A 82 7.81 0.05 -3.34
CA ASP A 82 6.78 -0.98 -3.45
C ASP A 82 7.46 -2.33 -3.22
N GLU A 83 7.01 -3.06 -2.20
CA GLU A 83 7.63 -4.32 -1.79
C GLU A 83 7.11 -5.47 -2.64
N PHE A 84 8.00 -6.36 -3.07
CA PHE A 84 7.55 -7.53 -3.80
C PHE A 84 6.63 -8.39 -2.91
N LEU A 85 5.57 -8.91 -3.53
CA LEU A 85 4.69 -9.89 -2.93
C LEU A 85 5.05 -11.29 -3.44
N THR A 86 4.96 -12.27 -2.55
CA THR A 86 5.05 -13.68 -2.90
C THR A 86 3.79 -14.13 -3.65
N ARG A 87 3.89 -15.22 -4.41
CA ARG A 87 2.72 -15.83 -5.09
C ARG A 87 1.56 -16.09 -4.11
N ALA A 88 1.87 -16.60 -2.92
CA ALA A 88 0.86 -16.92 -1.92
C ALA A 88 0.13 -15.68 -1.41
N GLU A 89 0.85 -14.58 -1.15
CA GLU A 89 0.27 -13.28 -0.76
C GLU A 89 -0.63 -12.73 -1.87
N VAL A 90 -0.16 -12.74 -3.13
CA VAL A 90 -0.96 -12.30 -4.28
C VAL A 90 -2.26 -13.12 -4.43
N ILE A 91 -2.20 -14.43 -4.24
CA ILE A 91 -3.39 -15.31 -4.26
C ILE A 91 -4.35 -14.97 -3.14
N ASN A 92 -3.84 -14.76 -1.92
CA ASN A 92 -4.65 -14.39 -0.77
C ASN A 92 -5.39 -13.07 -1.05
N ILE A 93 -4.67 -12.06 -1.54
CA ILE A 93 -5.22 -10.76 -1.93
C ILE A 93 -6.29 -10.91 -3.02
N ALA A 94 -5.99 -11.62 -4.11
CA ALA A 94 -6.93 -11.81 -5.21
C ALA A 94 -8.23 -12.49 -4.73
N ASN A 95 -8.11 -13.48 -3.83
CA ASN A 95 -9.24 -14.21 -3.27
C ASN A 95 -10.16 -13.39 -2.36
N LEU A 96 -9.79 -12.16 -1.98
CA LEU A 96 -10.69 -11.21 -1.33
C LEU A 96 -11.80 -10.73 -2.28
N PHE A 97 -11.52 -10.69 -3.58
CA PHE A 97 -12.41 -10.15 -4.61
C PHE A 97 -13.06 -11.23 -5.50
N ILE A 98 -12.68 -12.49 -5.30
CA ILE A 98 -13.17 -13.63 -6.10
C ILE A 98 -14.22 -14.42 -5.31
N LYS A 99 -15.34 -14.73 -5.98
CA LYS A 99 -16.41 -15.57 -5.41
C LYS A 99 -15.88 -16.93 -5.00
N THR A 100 -16.40 -17.49 -3.91
CA THR A 100 -15.92 -18.75 -3.29
C THR A 100 -15.66 -19.89 -4.28
N GLY A 101 -16.53 -20.10 -5.26
CA GLY A 101 -16.38 -21.19 -6.25
C GLY A 101 -15.26 -21.02 -7.29
N PHE A 102 -14.59 -19.86 -7.31
CA PHE A 102 -13.55 -19.52 -8.30
C PHE A 102 -12.22 -19.13 -7.66
N LYS A 103 -12.07 -19.31 -6.35
CA LYS A 103 -10.85 -18.92 -5.64
C LYS A 103 -9.63 -19.65 -6.18
N LEU A 104 -8.53 -18.91 -6.25
CA LEU A 104 -7.23 -19.37 -6.72
C LEU A 104 -6.54 -20.24 -5.66
N SER A 105 -5.70 -21.17 -6.12
CA SER A 105 -4.87 -22.08 -5.31
C SER A 105 -3.39 -21.73 -5.30
#